data_AF-A0A838KLH2-F1
#
_entry.id   AF-A0A838KLH2-F1
#
_cell.length_a   1.000
_cell.length_b   1.000
_cell.length_c   1.000
_cell.angle_alpha   90.00
_cell.angle_beta   90.00
_cell.angle_gamma   90.00
#
_symmetry.space_group_name_H-M   'P 1'
#
loop_
_entity.id
_entity.type
_entity.pdbx_description
1 polymer ?
#
loop_
_entity_poly.entity_id
_entity_poly.type
_entity_poly.pdbx_seq_one_letter_code
_entity_poly.pdbx_strand_id
1 'polypeptide(L)'
;MDHDDRRQPTIRFVGMSPKRPGDRRAFNYSVVVPVYNSEGLVGTTVEQLIEVFEREGLSYEVVLVNDGSRDRSWDVIADLAH
;
A
#
# COMPACT_ATOMS: atom_id res chain seq x y z
N MET A 1 22.70 7.05 -23.84
CA MET A 1 22.46 6.03 -22.80
C MET A 1 21.02 6.20 -22.40
N ASP A 2 20.15 5.75 -23.28
CA ASP A 2 18.72 5.61 -22.99
C ASP A 2 18.51 4.31 -22.22
N HIS A 3 17.52 4.34 -21.34
CA HIS A 3 16.77 3.25 -20.71
C HIS A 3 16.65 3.47 -19.21
N ASP A 4 15.66 4.26 -18.80
CA ASP A 4 14.85 3.81 -17.66
C ASP A 4 13.44 4.43 -17.66
N ASP A 5 12.62 4.07 -18.66
CA ASP A 5 11.16 4.22 -18.60
C ASP A 5 10.55 2.99 -17.87
N ARG A 6 11.03 2.69 -16.65
CA ARG A 6 10.42 1.69 -15.78
C ARG A 6 9.19 2.32 -15.13
N ARG A 7 8.05 2.27 -15.83
CA ARG A 7 6.74 2.44 -15.21
C ARG A 7 6.63 1.42 -14.08
N GLN A 8 6.74 1.88 -12.85
CA GLN A 8 6.62 1.05 -11.67
C GLN A 8 5.13 0.82 -11.42
N PRO A 9 4.62 -0.42 -11.49
CA PRO A 9 3.22 -0.68 -11.23
C PRO A 9 2.86 -0.27 -9.80
N THR A 10 1.83 0.56 -9.66
CA THR A 10 1.20 0.78 -8.36
C THR A 10 0.30 -0.41 -8.04
N ILE A 11 0.48 -0.98 -6.85
CA ILE A 11 -0.42 -2.01 -6.31
C ILE A 11 -1.43 -1.34 -5.39
N ARG A 12 -2.71 -1.71 -5.54
CA ARG A 12 -3.84 -1.13 -4.81
C ARG A 12 -4.64 -2.23 -4.12
N PHE A 13 -4.75 -2.15 -2.80
CA PHE A 13 -5.67 -2.97 -2.01
C PHE A 13 -6.97 -2.20 -1.77
N VAL A 14 -8.14 -2.85 -1.74
CA VAL A 14 -9.44 -2.19 -1.51
C VAL A 14 -10.29 -2.99 -0.53
N GLY A 15 -10.69 -2.35 0.58
CA GLY A 15 -11.73 -2.85 1.50
C GLY A 15 -12.88 -1.85 1.63
N MET A 16 -14.15 -2.31 1.55
CA MET A 16 -15.34 -1.44 1.63
C MET A 16 -16.32 -1.86 2.74
N SER A 17 -16.91 -0.87 3.42
CA SER A 17 -18.03 -1.03 4.37
C SER A 17 -19.08 0.09 4.19
N PRO A 18 -20.37 -0.13 4.53
CA PRO A 18 -21.46 0.85 4.35
C PRO A 18 -21.35 2.04 5.32
N LYS A 19 -21.89 3.21 4.93
CA LYS A 19 -21.54 4.54 5.50
C LYS A 19 -22.73 5.28 6.16
N ARG A 20 -22.51 5.93 7.33
CA ARG A 20 -23.44 6.89 7.98
C ARG A 20 -22.77 8.25 8.27
N PRO A 21 -23.47 9.40 8.26
CA PRO A 21 -22.85 10.71 8.51
C PRO A 21 -22.27 10.81 9.94
N GLY A 22 -21.02 11.27 10.08
CA GLY A 22 -20.30 11.35 11.37
C GLY A 22 -19.63 10.04 11.80
N ASP A 23 -19.86 8.95 11.08
CA ASP A 23 -19.15 7.69 11.27
C ASP A 23 -17.77 7.77 10.61
N ARG A 24 -16.70 7.44 11.33
CA ARG A 24 -15.34 7.36 10.75
C ARG A 24 -15.28 6.35 9.60
N ARG A 25 -16.16 5.35 9.60
CA ARG A 25 -16.33 4.36 8.53
C ARG A 25 -16.94 4.95 7.26
N ALA A 26 -17.48 6.18 7.32
CA ALA A 26 -17.99 6.91 6.17
C ALA A 26 -16.90 7.57 5.31
N PHE A 27 -15.65 7.61 5.76
CA PHE A 27 -14.53 8.11 4.97
C PHE A 27 -13.83 6.96 4.24
N ASN A 28 -13.29 7.26 3.05
CA ASN A 28 -12.35 6.38 2.38
C ASN A 28 -10.96 6.93 2.66
N TYR A 29 -10.08 6.11 3.21
CA TYR A 29 -8.69 6.47 3.46
C TYR A 29 -7.81 6.03 2.29
N SER A 30 -6.91 6.89 1.85
CA SER A 30 -5.87 6.55 0.89
C SER A 30 -4.52 6.68 1.56
N VAL A 31 -3.78 5.57 1.69
CA VAL A 31 -2.46 5.55 2.30
C VAL A 31 -1.43 5.30 1.21
N VAL A 32 -0.66 6.34 0.88
CA VAL A 32 0.43 6.27 -0.08
C VAL A 32 1.74 6.06 0.68
N VAL A 33 2.44 4.96 0.40
CA VAL A 33 3.70 4.60 1.05
C VAL A 33 4.82 4.59 0.00
N PRO A 34 5.74 5.58 0.02
CA PRO A 34 6.96 5.48 -0.77
C PRO A 34 7.88 4.41 -0.18
N VAL A 35 8.46 3.59 -1.05
CA VAL A 35 9.33 2.47 -0.68
C VAL A 35 10.69 2.63 -1.37
N TYR A 36 11.74 2.85 -0.59
CA TYR A 36 13.11 2.95 -1.07
C TYR A 36 14.05 2.11 -0.21
N ASN A 37 14.60 1.05 -0.80
CA ASN A 37 15.54 0.12 -0.15
C ASN A 37 15.04 -0.43 1.20
N SER A 38 13.80 -0.91 1.22
CA SER A 38 13.08 -1.37 2.42
C SER A 38 12.67 -2.83 2.34
N GLU A 39 13.40 -3.70 1.64
CA GLU A 39 13.04 -5.11 1.45
C GLU A 39 12.76 -5.87 2.76
N GLY A 40 13.44 -5.49 3.85
CA GLY A 40 13.27 -6.08 5.17
C GLY A 40 12.15 -5.48 6.03
N LEU A 41 11.47 -4.42 5.57
CA LEU A 41 10.48 -3.66 6.36
C LEU A 41 9.13 -3.47 5.66
N VAL A 42 9.11 -3.39 4.32
CA VAL A 42 7.91 -3.06 3.56
C VAL A 42 6.77 -4.05 3.81
N GLY A 43 7.06 -5.36 3.92
CA GLY A 43 6.06 -6.38 4.24
C GLY A 43 5.36 -6.14 5.58
N THR A 44 6.14 -6.06 6.67
CA THR A 44 5.59 -5.81 8.02
C THR A 44 4.82 -4.48 8.10
N THR A 45 5.28 -3.45 7.38
CA THR A 45 4.59 -2.15 7.35
C THR A 45 3.19 -2.28 6.73
N VAL A 46 3.07 -3.03 5.63
CA VAL A 46 1.78 -3.26 4.95
C VAL A 46 0.85 -4.10 5.81
N GLU A 47 1.35 -5.18 6.40
CA GLU A 47 0.57 -6.03 7.31
C GLU A 47 -0.01 -5.24 8.48
N GLN A 48 0.79 -4.39 9.12
CA GLN A 48 0.34 -3.56 10.24
C GLN A 48 -0.68 -2.49 9.83
N LEU A 49 -0.52 -1.89 8.65
CA LEU A 49 -1.49 -0.94 8.10
C LEU A 49 -2.85 -1.63 7.88
N ILE A 50 -2.84 -2.81 7.23
CA ILE A 50 -4.04 -3.61 6.99
C ILE A 50 -4.71 -3.97 8.32
N GLU A 51 -3.96 -4.49 9.29
CA GLU A 51 -4.50 -4.89 10.59
C GLU A 51 -5.23 -3.73 11.29
N VAL A 52 -4.65 -2.53 11.26
CA VAL A 52 -5.28 -1.33 11.84
C VAL A 52 -6.59 -1.01 11.14
N PHE A 53 -6.63 -0.92 9.81
CA PHE A 53 -7.86 -0.56 9.11
C PHE A 53 -8.95 -1.63 9.26
N GLU A 54 -8.59 -2.90 9.23
CA GLU A 54 -9.52 -4.01 9.42
C GLU A 54 -10.09 -4.03 10.83
N ARG A 55 -9.25 -3.90 11.85
CA ARG A 55 -9.68 -3.84 13.26
C ARG A 55 -10.67 -2.70 13.51
N GLU A 56 -10.43 -1.54 12.90
CA GLU A 56 -11.32 -0.38 13.07
C GLU A 56 -12.57 -0.43 12.15
N GLY A 57 -12.60 -1.35 11.17
CA GLY A 57 -13.68 -1.50 10.19
C GLY A 57 -13.79 -0.31 9.24
N LEU A 58 -12.66 0.29 8.89
CA LEU A 58 -12.58 1.48 8.02
C LEU A 58 -12.42 1.06 6.55
N SER A 59 -12.92 1.88 5.62
CA SER A 59 -12.70 1.67 4.19
C SER A 59 -11.40 2.32 3.74
N TYR A 60 -10.52 1.58 3.06
CA TYR A 60 -9.18 2.06 2.75
C TYR A 60 -8.64 1.53 1.42
N GLU A 61 -7.63 2.24 0.92
CA GLU A 61 -6.66 1.77 -0.06
C GLU A 61 -5.24 1.97 0.45
N VAL A 62 -4.36 1.00 0.18
CA VAL A 62 -2.92 1.14 0.35
C VAL A 62 -2.29 1.14 -1.03
N VAL A 63 -1.47 2.16 -1.28
CA VAL A 63 -0.77 2.43 -2.53
C VAL A 63 0.73 2.42 -2.26
N LEU A 64 1.40 1.37 -2.69
CA LEU A 64 2.86 1.24 -2.58
C LEU A 64 3.52 1.82 -3.82
N VAL A 65 4.45 2.74 -3.63
CA VAL A 65 5.21 3.39 -4.70
C VAL A 65 6.67 3.03 -4.49
N ASN A 66 7.21 2.13 -5.31
CA ASN A 66 8.66 1.93 -5.31
C ASN A 66 9.33 3.22 -5.85
N ASP A 67 10.23 3.80 -5.06
CA ASP A 67 10.86 5.09 -5.30
C ASP A 67 12.31 4.92 -5.74
N GLY A 68 12.51 4.02 -6.70
CA GLY A 68 13.84 3.74 -7.27
C GLY A 68 14.73 2.85 -6.40
N SER A 69 14.13 1.92 -5.65
CA SER A 69 14.87 0.92 -4.87
C SER A 69 15.82 0.12 -5.76
N ARG A 70 16.99 -0.23 -5.19
CA ARG A 70 18.02 -1.06 -5.83
C ARG A 70 18.12 -2.46 -5.20
N ASP A 71 17.46 -2.67 -4.08
CA ASP A 71 17.31 -3.97 -3.42
C ASP A 71 16.04 -4.70 -3.94
N ARG A 72 15.60 -5.75 -3.25
CA ARG A 72 14.43 -6.53 -3.66
C ARG A 72 13.10 -5.96 -3.17
N SER A 73 13.03 -4.68 -2.80
CA SER A 73 11.78 -4.06 -2.33
C SER A 73 10.62 -4.25 -3.31
N TRP A 74 10.90 -4.18 -4.62
CA TRP A 74 9.89 -4.41 -5.65
C TRP A 74 9.32 -5.83 -5.62
N ASP A 75 10.18 -6.83 -5.47
CA ASP A 75 9.75 -8.24 -5.43
C ASP A 75 8.86 -8.47 -4.21
N VAL A 76 9.26 -7.93 -3.04
CA VAL A 76 8.45 -8.00 -1.82
C VAL A 76 7.09 -7.31 -2.01
N ILE A 77 7.06 -6.13 -2.65
CA ILE A 77 5.80 -5.42 -2.97
C ILE A 77 4.91 -6.29 -3.88
N ALA A 78 5.48 -6.91 -4.91
CA ALA A 78 4.74 -7.72 -5.87
C ALA A 78 4.15 -9.00 -5.25
N ASP A 79 4.88 -9.62 -4.32
CA ASP A 79 4.44 -10.81 -3.59
C ASP A 79 3.23 -10.52 -2.70
N LEU A 80 3.10 -9.30 -2.15
CA LEU A 80 1.97 -8.90 -1.31
C LEU A 80 0.64 -8.76 -2.09
N ALA A 81 0.70 -8.63 -3.42
CA ALA A 81 -0.46 -8.34 -4.26
C ALA A 81 -1.27 -9.57 -4.72
N HIS A 82 -0.82 -10.77 -4.35
CA HIS A 82 -1.40 -12.06 -4.74
C HIS A 82 -2.25 -12.63 -3.62
#